data_AF-A0A915ZQF1-F1
#
_entry.id   AF-A0A915ZQF1-F1
#
_cell.length_a   1.000
_cell.length_b   1.000
_cell.length_c   1.000
_cell.angle_alpha   90.00
_cell.angle_beta   90.00
_cell.angle_gamma   90.00
#
_symmetry.space_group_name_H-M   'P 1'
#
loop_
_entity.id
_entity.type
_entity.pdbx_description
1 polymer ?
#
loop_
_entity_poly.entity_id
_entity_poly.type
_entity_poly.pdbx_seq_one_letter_code
_entity_poly.pdbx_strand_id
1 'polypeptide(L)'
;MGSSLRRNIRRPDFLKIPEHPRGLELDIYYPQYGFAIEVQGKQHEQHVKHFQFEKQLMCDQLNKDLCEKYCIVLRYVWYYEDPYIVIPEHLHELGLIE
;
A
#
# COMPACT_ATOMS: atom_id res chain seq x y z
N MET A 1 -0.81 26.39 18.81
CA MET A 1 -1.19 25.15 18.10
C MET A 1 -0.48 25.17 16.76
N GLY A 2 0.65 24.48 16.64
CA GLY A 2 1.47 24.59 15.44
C GLY A 2 2.64 23.63 15.49
N SER A 3 2.44 22.43 14.96
CA SER A 3 3.54 21.58 14.52
C SER A 3 3.17 21.05 13.14
N SER A 4 3.59 21.80 12.11
CA SER A 4 3.66 21.32 10.74
C SER A 4 4.79 20.29 10.66
N LEU A 5 4.59 19.11 11.27
CA LEU A 5 5.33 17.92 10.87
C LEU A 5 4.66 17.47 9.58
N ARG A 6 5.40 17.48 8.47
CA ARG A 6 5.03 16.71 7.28
C ARG A 6 4.92 15.25 7.74
N ARG A 7 3.73 14.81 8.14
CA ARG A 7 3.47 13.40 8.43
C ARG A 7 3.85 12.65 7.15
N ASN A 8 4.71 11.64 7.28
CA ASN A 8 4.94 10.73 6.18
C ASN A 8 3.64 9.97 5.94
N ILE A 9 2.81 10.45 5.02
CA ILE A 9 1.50 9.88 4.75
C ILE A 9 1.61 8.41 4.37
N ARG A 10 2.73 7.98 3.78
CA ARG A 10 2.98 6.59 3.39
C ARG A 10 3.16 5.63 4.57
N ARG A 11 3.40 6.15 5.79
CA ARG A 11 3.50 5.36 7.02
C ARG A 11 2.47 5.83 8.06
N PRO A 12 1.17 5.60 7.80
CA PRO A 12 0.13 5.99 8.74
C PRO A 12 0.27 5.22 10.06
N ASP A 13 -0.22 5.82 11.16
CA ASP A 13 -0.03 5.27 12.51
C ASP A 13 -0.65 3.88 12.69
N PHE A 14 -1.70 3.55 11.94
CA PHE A 14 -2.35 2.24 12.01
C PHE A 14 -1.49 1.09 11.46
N LEU A 15 -0.42 1.40 10.71
CA LEU A 15 0.56 0.42 10.24
C LEU A 15 1.72 0.20 11.23
N LYS A 16 1.73 0.90 12.36
CA LYS A 16 2.71 0.68 13.43
C LYS A 16 2.27 -0.48 14.31
N ILE A 17 3.07 -1.54 14.33
CA ILE A 17 2.90 -2.68 15.22
C ILE A 17 4.22 -2.96 15.97
N PRO A 18 4.23 -3.76 17.05
CA PRO A 18 5.45 -4.04 17.82
C PRO A 18 6.64 -4.51 16.97
N GLU A 19 6.38 -5.33 15.95
CA GLU A 19 7.37 -5.87 15.00
C GLU A 19 7.87 -4.81 14.02
N HIS A 20 7.04 -3.80 13.72
CA HIS A 20 7.31 -2.69 12.81
C HIS A 20 7.04 -1.35 13.50
N PRO A 21 7.87 -0.92 14.47
CA PRO A 21 7.60 0.27 15.28
C PRO A 21 7.65 1.58 14.49
N ARG A 22 8.31 1.58 13.32
CA ARG A 22 8.31 2.70 12.37
C ARG A 22 7.09 2.73 11.45
N GLY A 23 6.29 1.67 11.46
CA GLY A 23 5.18 1.46 10.54
C GLY A 23 5.61 0.79 9.24
N LEU A 24 4.73 -0.06 8.70
CA LEU A 24 4.81 -0.47 7.30
C LEU A 24 4.56 0.73 6.37
N GLU A 25 5.04 0.63 5.14
CA GLU A 25 4.89 1.67 4.12
C GLU A 25 3.86 1.23 3.08
N LEU A 26 3.04 2.18 2.62
CA LEU A 26 2.18 2.08 1.43
C LEU A 26 2.79 2.97 0.34
N ASP A 27 2.88 2.48 -0.90
CA ASP A 27 3.49 3.26 -2.00
C ASP A 27 2.73 4.56 -2.27
N ILE A 28 1.40 4.47 -2.35
CA ILE A 28 0.49 5.60 -2.56
C ILE A 28 -0.68 5.46 -1.59
N TYR A 29 -0.90 6.47 -0.75
CA TYR A 29 -1.98 6.47 0.24
C TYR A 29 -2.77 7.78 0.21
N TYR A 30 -4.09 7.64 0.05
CA TYR A 30 -5.04 8.74 0.04
C TYR A 30 -6.02 8.61 1.22
N PRO A 31 -5.64 9.11 2.42
CA PRO A 31 -6.44 8.94 3.63
C PRO A 31 -7.85 9.53 3.53
N GLN A 32 -8.01 10.60 2.75
CA GLN A 32 -9.28 11.30 2.59
C GLN A 32 -10.34 10.45 1.86
N TYR A 33 -9.87 9.54 1.00
CA TYR A 33 -10.72 8.65 0.20
C TYR A 33 -10.70 7.20 0.74
N GLY A 34 -9.99 6.95 1.85
CA GLY A 34 -9.92 5.63 2.46
C GLY A 34 -9.32 4.56 1.56
N PHE A 35 -8.37 4.89 0.68
CA PHE A 35 -7.73 3.90 -0.18
C PHE A 35 -6.21 4.09 -0.31
N ALA A 36 -5.54 3.01 -0.72
CA ALA A 36 -4.13 2.96 -1.03
C ALA A 36 -3.89 2.14 -2.31
N ILE A 37 -2.77 2.41 -2.99
CA ILE A 37 -2.27 1.63 -4.11
C ILE A 37 -0.87 1.14 -3.75
N GLU A 38 -0.63 -0.15 -3.94
CA GLU A 38 0.68 -0.80 -3.81
C GLU A 38 1.18 -1.27 -5.18
N VAL A 39 2.44 -0.96 -5.50
CA VAL A 39 3.06 -1.38 -6.75
C VAL A 39 3.77 -2.71 -6.54
N GLN A 40 3.33 -3.72 -7.27
CA GLN A 40 3.79 -5.09 -7.10
C GLN A 40 4.82 -5.45 -8.17
N GLY A 41 6.08 -5.60 -7.74
CA GLY A 41 7.18 -6.09 -8.58
C GLY A 41 7.16 -7.62 -8.78
N LYS A 42 7.96 -8.10 -9.74
CA LYS A 42 8.17 -9.55 -10.01
C LYS A 42 8.55 -10.35 -8.76
N GLN A 43 9.26 -9.71 -7.82
CA GLN A 43 9.70 -10.28 -6.56
C GLN A 43 8.56 -10.65 -5.59
N HIS A 44 7.33 -10.16 -5.80
CA HIS A 44 6.16 -10.48 -4.97
C HIS A 44 5.43 -11.75 -5.45
N GLU A 45 5.62 -12.15 -6.72
CA GLU A 45 5.04 -13.39 -7.26
C GLU A 45 6.00 -14.57 -7.16
N GLN A 46 7.30 -14.33 -7.26
CA GLN A 46 8.29 -15.39 -7.33
C GLN A 46 9.56 -15.06 -6.57
N HIS A 47 10.25 -16.13 -6.16
CA HIS A 47 11.55 -16.02 -5.54
C HIS A 47 12.57 -15.44 -6.51
N VAL A 48 13.01 -14.21 -6.24
CA VAL A 48 14.12 -13.56 -6.94
C VAL A 48 15.31 -13.55 -5.99
N LYS A 49 16.45 -14.10 -6.42
CA LYS A 49 17.65 -14.42 -5.60
C LYS A 49 18.14 -13.31 -4.65
N HIS A 50 17.83 -12.06 -4.94
CA HIS A 50 18.27 -10.90 -4.16
C HIS A 50 17.25 -10.43 -3.10
N PHE A 51 16.03 -10.97 -3.11
CA PHE A 51 14.94 -10.56 -2.22
C PHE A 51 14.58 -11.66 -1.22
N GLN A 52 14.26 -11.27 0.00
CA GLN A 52 13.81 -12.19 1.05
C GLN A 52 12.31 -12.48 0.85
N PHE A 53 12.00 -13.37 -0.08
CA PHE A 53 10.64 -13.67 -0.54
C PHE A 53 9.64 -13.95 0.60
N GLU A 54 9.99 -14.82 1.55
CA GLU A 54 9.09 -15.15 2.68
C GLU A 54 8.77 -13.94 3.55
N LYS A 55 9.77 -13.10 3.84
CA LYS A 55 9.55 -11.87 4.61
C LYS A 55 8.70 -10.87 3.85
N GLN A 56 8.88 -10.79 2.53
CA GLN A 56 8.06 -9.95 1.67
C GLN A 56 6.60 -10.41 1.72
N LEU A 57 6.33 -11.70 1.54
CA LEU A 57 4.99 -12.27 1.59
C LEU A 57 4.30 -12.03 2.94
N MET A 58 5.04 -12.17 4.04
CA MET A 58 4.51 -11.85 5.38
C MET A 58 4.17 -10.37 5.53
N CYS A 59 5.03 -9.47 5.04
CA CYS A 59 4.75 -8.03 5.06
C CYS A 59 3.54 -7.67 4.19
N ASP A 60 3.42 -8.26 2.99
CA ASP A 60 2.32 -8.00 2.07
C ASP A 60 0.97 -8.45 2.67
N GLN A 61 0.94 -9.63 3.30
CA GLN A 61 -0.24 -10.12 4.01
C GLN A 61 -0.59 -9.22 5.20
N LEU A 62 0.41 -8.81 5.98
CA LEU A 62 0.20 -7.93 7.13
C LEU A 62 -0.32 -6.55 6.71
N ASN A 63 0.21 -5.97 5.62
CA ASN A 63 -0.29 -4.71 5.04
C ASN A 63 -1.76 -4.85 4.64
N LYS A 64 -2.12 -5.97 3.99
CA LYS A 64 -3.50 -6.26 3.60
C LYS A 64 -4.43 -6.36 4.82
N ASP A 65 -4.05 -7.14 5.82
CA ASP A 65 -4.85 -7.36 7.04
C ASP A 65 -5.07 -6.06 7.82
N LEU A 66 -4.03 -5.22 7.92
CA LEU A 66 -4.13 -3.93 8.56
C LEU A 66 -5.01 -2.97 7.75
N CYS A 67 -4.86 -2.92 6.43
CA CYS A 67 -5.74 -2.10 5.59
C CYS A 67 -7.21 -2.52 5.74
N GLU A 68 -7.51 -3.82 5.69
CA GLU A 68 -8.86 -4.35 5.90
C GLU A 68 -9.42 -3.97 7.28
N LYS A 69 -8.64 -4.19 8.34
CA LYS A 69 -9.03 -3.85 9.72
C LYS A 69 -9.39 -2.38 9.90
N TYR A 70 -8.70 -1.50 9.20
CA TYR A 70 -8.89 -0.05 9.29
C TYR A 70 -9.73 0.52 8.14
N CYS A 71 -10.43 -0.34 7.39
CA CYS A 71 -11.32 0.03 6.29
C CYS A 71 -10.62 0.87 5.20
N ILE A 72 -9.35 0.56 4.93
CA ILE A 72 -8.60 1.13 3.81
C ILE A 72 -8.71 0.17 2.63
N VAL A 73 -9.27 0.63 1.52
CA VAL A 73 -9.33 -0.15 0.28
C VAL A 73 -7.93 -0.22 -0.33
N LEU A 74 -7.37 -1.42 -0.40
CA LEU A 74 -6.06 -1.64 -1.00
C LEU A 74 -6.22 -2.09 -2.46
N ARG A 75 -5.58 -1.38 -3.37
CA ARG A 75 -5.48 -1.70 -4.80
C ARG A 75 -4.04 -2.03 -5.17
N TYR A 76 -3.87 -2.84 -6.20
CA TYR A 76 -2.57 -3.29 -6.67
C TYR A 76 -2.35 -2.84 -8.11
N VAL A 77 -1.11 -2.49 -8.42
CA VAL A 77 -0.65 -2.28 -9.80
C VAL A 77 0.57 -3.15 -10.00
N TRP A 78 0.47 -4.15 -10.88
CA TRP A 78 1.55 -5.08 -11.16
C TRP A 78 2.55 -4.48 -12.16
N TYR A 79 3.81 -4.88 -12.05
CA TYR A 79 4.90 -4.38 -12.89
C TYR A 79 4.73 -4.62 -14.40
N TYR A 80 3.85 -5.55 -14.80
CA TYR A 80 3.52 -5.85 -16.20
C TYR A 80 2.25 -5.13 -16.69
N GLU A 81 1.53 -4.44 -15.81
CA GLU A 81 0.36 -3.64 -16.17
C GLU A 81 0.78 -2.24 -16.62
N ASP A 82 -0.02 -1.62 -17.48
CA ASP A 82 0.15 -0.20 -17.80
C ASP A 82 -0.49 0.64 -16.68
N PRO A 83 0.30 1.39 -15.89
CA PRO A 83 -0.23 2.19 -14.79
C PRO A 83 -1.17 3.30 -15.26
N TYR A 84 -1.03 3.77 -16.51
CA TYR A 84 -1.92 4.78 -17.08
C TYR A 84 -3.30 4.23 -17.47
N ILE A 85 -3.47 2.91 -17.45
CA ILE A 85 -4.75 2.22 -17.67
C ILE A 85 -5.32 1.77 -16.32
N VAL A 86 -4.55 1.01 -15.56
CA VAL A 86 -5.03 0.33 -14.35
C VAL A 86 -5.33 1.31 -13.21
N ILE A 87 -4.55 2.38 -13.05
CA ILE A 87 -4.83 3.37 -11.99
C ILE A 87 -6.18 4.08 -12.25
N PRO A 88 -6.46 4.64 -13.45
CA PRO A 88 -7.78 5.18 -13.75
C PRO A 88 -8.93 4.20 -13.54
N GLU A 89 -8.77 2.93 -13.94
CA GLU A 89 -9.80 1.89 -13.72
C GLU A 89 -10.11 1.71 -12.23
N HIS A 90 -9.07 1.58 -11.38
CA HIS A 90 -9.25 1.52 -9.93
C HIS A 90 -9.99 2.74 -9.38
N LEU A 91 -9.63 3.94 -9.85
CA LEU A 91 -10.27 5.19 -9.40
C LEU A 91 -11.74 5.27 -9.84
N HIS A 92 -12.06 4.82 -11.06
CA HIS A 92 -13.42 4.77 -11.58
C HIS A 92 -14.28 3.74 -10.82
N GLU A 93 -13.76 2.54 -10.56
CA GLU A 93 -14.46 1.52 -9.73
C GLU A 93 -14.78 2.03 -8.32
N LEU A 94 -13.90 2.87 -7.77
CA LEU A 94 -14.10 3.52 -6.47
C LEU A 94 -15.04 4.73 -6.54
N GLY A 95 -15.51 5.12 -7.72
CA GLY A 95 -16.37 6.29 -7.94
C GLY A 95 -15.66 7.62 -7.65
N LEU A 96 -14.33 7.66 -7.77
CA LEU A 96 -13.52 8.86 -7.50
C LEU A 96 -13.35 9.75 -8.74
N ILE A 97 -13.56 9.18 -9.92
CA ILE A 97 -13.51 9.87 -11.22
C ILE A 97 -14.64 9.33 -12.12
N GLU A 98 -14.99 10.11 -13.14
CA GLU A 98 -15.97 9.77 -14.20
C GLU A 98 -15.26 9.31 -15.49
#